data_AF-A0A535A248-F1
#
_entry.id   AF-A0A535A248-F1
#
_cell.length_a   1.000
_cell.length_b   1.000
_cell.length_c   1.000
_cell.angle_alpha   90.00
_cell.angle_beta   90.00
_cell.angle_gamma   90.00
#
_symmetry.space_group_name_H-M   'P 1'
#
loop_
_entity.id
_entity.type
_entity.pdbx_description
1 polymer ?
#
loop_
_entity_poly.entity_id
_entity_poly.type
_entity_poly.pdbx_seq_one_letter_code
_entity_poly.pdbx_strand_id
1 'polypeptide(L)'
;MNDELRDGDAESIENPETTPSGDAVERSVEQIQVLPLVALRDTVIFPEMIVPLQVGRDRSVKALDRAVRTSQPVALITQRSSETEEVNAVDEL
;
A
#
# COMPACT_ATOMS: atom_id res chain seq x y z
N MET A 1 26.28 47.69 -59.96
CA MET A 1 25.13 47.84 -59.05
C MET A 1 24.59 46.44 -58.80
N ASN A 2 24.82 45.76 -57.69
CA ASN A 2 25.15 46.11 -56.30
C ASN A 2 25.93 44.87 -55.79
N ASP A 3 27.18 44.88 -55.35
CA ASP A 3 27.81 45.45 -54.14
C ASP A 3 27.06 45.30 -52.81
N GLU A 4 27.76 44.59 -51.90
CA GLU A 4 27.73 44.62 -50.43
C GLU A 4 26.58 43.97 -49.61
N LEU A 5 27.03 42.98 -48.82
CA LEU A 5 26.78 42.74 -47.38
C LEU A 5 25.37 42.30 -46.94
N ARG A 6 25.31 41.12 -46.29
CA ARG A 6 25.18 41.01 -44.82
C ARG A 6 25.29 39.55 -44.36
N ASP A 7 26.15 39.36 -43.37
CA ASP A 7 25.98 38.51 -42.19
C ASP A 7 25.41 37.10 -42.44
N GLY A 8 26.19 36.02 -42.37
CA GLY A 8 26.67 35.58 -41.07
C GLY A 8 25.59 34.80 -40.31
N ASP A 9 24.98 33.79 -40.94
CA ASP A 9 24.08 32.84 -40.27
C ASP A 9 24.87 31.82 -39.44
N ALA A 10 25.55 32.34 -38.40
CA ALA A 10 25.98 31.54 -37.27
C ALA A 10 24.79 31.38 -36.33
N GLU A 11 24.12 30.22 -36.41
CA GLU A 11 23.81 29.38 -35.25
C GLU A 11 23.01 28.17 -35.76
N SER A 12 23.73 27.06 -35.96
CA SER A 12 23.09 25.76 -35.79
C SER A 12 22.75 25.65 -34.31
N ILE A 13 21.55 26.06 -33.94
CA ILE A 13 20.99 25.79 -32.62
C ILE A 13 20.82 24.26 -32.57
N GLU A 14 21.84 23.59 -32.02
CA GLU A 14 21.70 22.27 -31.44
C GLU A 14 20.62 22.40 -30.37
N ASN A 15 19.38 22.06 -30.72
CA ASN A 15 18.41 21.77 -29.69
C ASN A 15 18.89 20.45 -29.06
N PRO A 16 19.36 20.43 -27.80
CA PRO A 16 19.33 19.18 -27.08
C PRO A 16 17.84 18.85 -27.01
N GLU A 17 17.41 17.87 -27.82
CA GLU A 17 16.13 17.21 -27.58
C GLU A 17 16.19 16.79 -26.13
N THR A 18 15.49 17.60 -25.34
CA THR A 18 15.45 17.47 -23.91
C THR A 18 14.78 16.15 -23.75
N THR A 19 15.57 15.16 -23.34
CA THR A 19 15.11 13.88 -22.81
C THR A 19 13.77 14.18 -22.15
N PRO A 20 12.65 13.62 -22.62
CA PRO A 20 11.44 13.75 -21.85
C PRO A 20 11.81 13.17 -20.49
N SER A 21 11.92 14.05 -19.50
CA SER A 21 11.83 13.72 -18.09
C SER A 21 10.44 13.12 -17.90
N GLY A 22 10.28 11.89 -18.35
CA GLY A 22 9.29 10.96 -17.89
C GLY A 22 9.94 10.30 -16.70
N ASP A 23 9.83 10.98 -15.57
CA ASP A 23 9.89 10.38 -14.25
C ASP A 23 9.03 9.11 -14.34
N ALA A 24 9.69 7.98 -14.57
CA ALA A 24 9.06 6.68 -14.52
C ALA A 24 8.82 6.42 -13.04
N VAL A 25 7.84 7.14 -12.49
CA VAL A 25 7.09 6.68 -11.35
C VAL A 25 6.46 5.39 -11.83
N GLU A 26 7.22 4.29 -11.66
CA GLU A 26 6.67 2.95 -11.57
C GLU A 26 5.50 3.10 -10.61
N ARG A 27 4.30 3.16 -11.18
CA ARG A 27 3.07 3.11 -10.41
C ARG A 27 3.10 1.73 -9.79
N SER A 28 3.64 1.65 -8.58
CA SER A 28 3.62 0.47 -7.73
C SER A 28 2.16 0.06 -7.67
N VAL A 29 1.83 -0.94 -8.50
CA VAL A 29 0.50 -1.55 -8.51
C VAL A 29 0.24 -1.96 -7.07
N GLU A 30 -0.74 -1.32 -6.45
CA GLU A 30 -1.12 -1.56 -5.06
C GLU A 30 -1.49 -3.05 -4.96
N GLN A 31 -0.54 -3.83 -4.47
CA GLN A 31 -0.63 -5.28 -4.54
C GLN A 31 -1.65 -5.73 -3.52
N ILE A 32 -2.76 -6.30 -3.98
CA ILE A 32 -3.83 -6.78 -3.10
C ILE A 32 -3.28 -7.91 -2.22
N GLN A 33 -3.14 -7.66 -0.93
CA GLN A 33 -2.65 -8.65 0.03
C GLN A 33 -3.82 -9.26 0.81
N VAL A 34 -3.94 -10.58 0.76
CA VAL A 34 -4.89 -11.33 1.59
C VAL A 34 -4.24 -11.63 2.93
N LEU A 35 -4.71 -10.97 3.98
CA LEU A 35 -4.20 -11.13 5.34
C LEU A 35 -5.16 -11.96 6.19
N PRO A 36 -4.66 -12.83 7.09
CA PRO A 36 -5.47 -13.42 8.13
C PRO A 36 -6.03 -12.33 9.04
N LEU A 37 -7.29 -12.49 9.42
CA LEU A 37 -8.02 -11.48 10.18
C LEU A 37 -8.37 -12.02 11.57
N VAL A 38 -8.17 -11.19 12.59
CA VAL A 38 -8.52 -11.49 13.98
C VAL A 38 -9.39 -10.36 14.53
N ALA A 39 -10.59 -10.74 14.97
CA ALA A 39 -11.52 -9.84 15.60
C ALA A 39 -11.19 -9.61 17.09
N LEU A 40 -11.11 -8.35 17.47
CA LEU A 40 -10.96 -7.88 18.85
C LEU A 40 -12.33 -7.41 19.36
N ARG A 41 -12.72 -7.88 20.56
CA ARG A 41 -13.99 -7.55 21.20
C ARG A 41 -13.88 -6.32 22.09
N ASP A 42 -12.94 -6.34 23.02
CA ASP A 42 -12.90 -5.40 24.15
C ASP A 42 -11.72 -4.42 24.06
N THR A 43 -10.96 -4.42 22.96
CA THR A 43 -9.70 -3.68 22.89
C THR A 43 -9.46 -3.11 21.50
N VAL A 44 -9.04 -1.85 21.47
CA VAL A 44 -8.53 -1.15 20.29
C VAL A 44 -7.03 -1.03 20.44
N ILE A 45 -6.27 -1.39 19.40
CA ILE A 45 -4.80 -1.38 19.42
C ILE A 45 -4.32 -0.35 18.41
N PHE A 46 -3.41 0.51 18.86
CA PHE A 46 -2.73 1.50 18.03
C PHE A 46 -1.29 1.04 17.74
N PRO A 47 -0.64 1.62 16.71
CA PRO A 47 0.77 1.37 16.43
C PRO A 47 1.66 1.57 17.66
N GLU A 48 2.83 0.91 17.67
CA GLU A 48 3.83 0.95 18.75
C GLU A 48 3.40 0.30 20.08
N MET A 49 2.18 -0.23 20.17
CA MET A 49 1.71 -0.96 21.34
C MET A 49 2.15 -2.43 21.32
N ILE A 50 2.59 -2.94 22.48
CA ILE A 50 2.80 -4.37 22.71
C ILE A 50 1.69 -4.87 23.63
N VAL A 51 0.77 -5.68 23.10
CA VAL A 51 -0.39 -6.21 23.84
C VAL A 51 -0.43 -7.73 23.74
N PRO A 52 -0.54 -8.45 24.86
CA PRO A 52 -0.79 -9.89 24.82
C PRO A 52 -2.23 -10.16 24.37
N LEU A 53 -2.40 -10.87 23.25
CA LEU A 53 -3.71 -11.25 22.73
C LEU A 53 -4.10 -12.64 23.21
N GLN A 54 -5.31 -12.77 23.76
CA GLN A 54 -5.93 -14.07 24.04
C GLN A 54 -6.95 -14.38 22.94
N VAL A 55 -6.67 -15.43 22.16
CA VAL A 55 -7.58 -15.93 21.12
C VAL A 55 -8.23 -17.22 21.60
N GLY A 56 -9.57 -17.23 21.71
CA GLY A 56 -10.34 -18.39 22.19
C GLY A 56 -11.15 -19.13 21.11
N ARG A 57 -11.35 -18.53 19.93
CA ARG A 57 -12.18 -19.11 18.86
C ARG A 57 -11.33 -19.92 17.89
N ASP A 58 -11.79 -21.13 17.53
CA ASP A 58 -11.07 -22.04 16.63
C ASP A 58 -10.61 -21.41 15.31
N ARG A 59 -11.44 -20.56 14.68
CA ARG A 59 -11.08 -19.86 13.43
C ARG A 59 -9.95 -18.85 13.66
N SER A 60 -10.01 -18.05 14.73
CA SER A 60 -8.97 -17.07 15.07
C SER A 60 -7.65 -17.75 15.39
N VAL A 61 -7.68 -18.88 16.10
CA VAL A 61 -6.50 -19.68 16.40
C VAL A 61 -5.87 -20.20 15.11
N LYS A 62 -6.66 -20.76 14.18
CA LYS A 62 -6.16 -21.25 12.88
C LYS A 62 -5.59 -20.11 12.01
N ALA A 63 -6.26 -18.96 11.97
CA ALA A 63 -5.80 -17.80 11.24
C ALA A 63 -4.45 -17.29 11.78
N LEU A 64 -4.32 -17.22 13.11
CA LEU A 64 -3.09 -16.81 13.77
C LEU A 64 -1.95 -17.83 13.58
N ASP A 65 -2.23 -19.12 13.74
CA ASP A 65 -1.23 -20.18 13.51
C ASP A 65 -0.69 -20.13 12.07
N ARG A 66 -1.56 -19.93 11.08
CA ARG A 66 -1.14 -19.70 9.68
C ARG A 66 -0.29 -18.44 9.55
N ALA A 67 -0.70 -17.32 10.15
CA ALA A 67 0.04 -16.07 10.08
C ALA A 67 1.46 -16.19 10.65
N VAL A 68 1.58 -16.81 11.82
CA VAL A 68 2.85 -17.04 12.52
C VAL A 68 3.76 -17.94 11.69
N ARG A 69 3.25 -19.04 11.12
CA ARG A 69 4.03 -19.94 10.27
C ARG A 69 4.54 -19.28 8.99
N THR A 70 3.76 -18.35 8.44
CA THR A 70 4.07 -17.68 7.18
C THR A 70 4.80 -16.35 7.40
N SER A 71 5.08 -15.99 8.66
CA SER A 71 5.61 -14.66 9.07
C SER A 71 4.85 -13.51 8.40
N GLN A 72 3.54 -13.68 8.20
CA GLN A 72 2.69 -12.73 7.50
C GLN A 72 2.00 -11.81 8.53
N PRO A 73 1.86 -10.50 8.25
CA PRO A 73 1.09 -9.62 9.11
C PRO A 73 -0.36 -10.09 9.25
N VAL A 74 -0.95 -9.81 10.42
CA VAL A 74 -2.35 -10.10 10.74
C VAL A 74 -3.11 -8.79 10.73
N ALA A 75 -4.30 -8.78 10.14
CA ALA A 75 -5.24 -7.68 10.24
C ALA A 75 -6.04 -7.81 11.55
N LEU A 76 -5.88 -6.84 12.45
CA LEU A 76 -6.68 -6.71 13.66
C LEU A 76 -7.83 -5.76 13.40
N ILE A 77 -9.03 -6.14 13.79
CA ILE A 77 -10.23 -5.32 13.61
C ILE A 77 -11.05 -5.30 14.90
N THR A 78 -11.82 -4.24 15.09
CA THR A 78 -12.76 -4.12 16.21
C THR A 78 -14.15 -4.49 15.71
N GLN A 79 -14.92 -5.26 16.49
CA GLN A 79 -16.32 -5.55 16.15
C GLN A 79 -17.25 -4.54 16.83
N ARG A 80 -18.23 -4.01 16.09
CA ARG A 80 -19.29 -3.16 16.67
C ARG A 80 -20.19 -3.89 17.67
N SER A 81 -20.49 -5.16 17.44
CA SER A 81 -21.38 -5.95 18.30
C SER A 81 -20.63 -7.14 18.88
N SER A 82 -20.63 -7.25 20.20
CA SER A 82 -19.91 -8.31 20.93
C SER A 82 -20.60 -9.67 20.90
N GLU A 83 -21.87 -9.72 20.51
CA GLU A 83 -22.69 -10.95 20.41
C GLU A 83 -22.47 -11.70 19.09
N THR A 84 -21.83 -11.07 18.10
CA THR A 84 -21.55 -11.71 16.81
C THR A 84 -20.28 -12.54 16.90
N GLU A 85 -20.46 -13.84 17.17
CA GLU A 85 -19.34 -14.79 17.25
C GLU A 85 -18.65 -15.02 15.92
N GLU A 86 -19.39 -14.85 14.83
CA GLU A 86 -18.96 -15.18 13.48
C GLU A 86 -18.98 -13.93 12.60
N VAL A 87 -17.79 -13.39 12.31
CA VAL A 87 -17.63 -12.37 11.25
C VAL A 87 -17.74 -13.10 9.92
N ASN A 88 -18.85 -12.94 9.22
CA ASN A 88 -19.06 -13.57 7.92
C ASN A 88 -18.79 -12.60 6.77
N ALA A 89 -18.86 -11.29 7.01
CA ALA A 89 -18.56 -10.27 6.01
C ALA A 89 -17.87 -9.04 6.62
N VAL A 90 -17.11 -8.33 5.77
CA VAL A 90 -16.45 -7.06 6.11
C VAL A 90 -17.46 -5.96 6.47
N ASP A 91 -18.71 -6.11 6.00
CA ASP A 91 -19.83 -5.20 6.25
C ASP A 91 -20.35 -5.26 7.70
N GLU A 92 -20.04 -6.34 8.43
CA GLU A 92 -20.49 -6.59 9.80
C GLU A 92 -19.47 -6.16 10.87
N LEU A 93 -18.39 -5.50 10.46
CA LEU A 93 -17.30 -5.04 11.32
C LEU A 93 -17.58 -3.66 11.91
#